data_AF-M3AGR0-F1
#
_entry.id   AF-M3AGR0-F1
#
_cell.length_a   1.000
_cell.length_b   1.000
_cell.length_c   1.000
_cell.angle_alpha   90.00
_cell.angle_beta   90.00
_cell.angle_gamma   90.00
#
_symmetry.space_group_name_H-M   'P 1'
#
loop_
_entity.id
_entity.type
_entity.pdbx_description
1 polymer ?
#
loop_
_entity_poly.entity_id
_entity_poly.type
_entity_poly.pdbx_seq_one_letter_code
_entity_poly.pdbx_strand_id
1 'polypeptide(L)'
;MMGDLGGLLFGITIWAIPLIFAVTLHEAAHGYAALACGDDTAQRQGRISLNPLRHIDPFGTIILPGLLLAIGGVMFGWAKPVPVNFNRLRHPRRDMVIVAAAGPAMNLGLAVLAVLAVRLVPVIPEAVRGWYFLNLDNAIYFNLLLAVFNMIPIPPLDGGRVAVGILPRFLAWHLARLEKAGMLILIAALFLFPLLGRQIGMDLDVFRWLVQGPVDTIGRFLVEVLGP
;
A
#
# COMPACT_ATOMS: atom_id res chain seq x y z
N MET A 1 -28.37 7.74 20.26
CA MET A 1 -26.95 8.11 20.48
C MET A 1 -26.15 7.90 19.17
N MET A 2 -26.64 8.46 18.06
CA MET A 2 -26.00 8.38 16.74
C MET A 2 -25.07 9.59 16.59
N GLY A 3 -23.77 9.33 16.48
CA GLY A 3 -22.76 10.16 15.83
C GLY A 3 -22.77 11.66 16.14
N ASP A 4 -21.98 12.08 17.13
CA ASP A 4 -21.46 13.45 17.12
C ASP A 4 -20.71 13.66 15.80
N LEU A 5 -21.20 14.61 14.97
CA LEU A 5 -20.58 14.97 13.69
C LEU A 5 -19.09 15.27 13.88
N GLY A 6 -18.70 15.84 15.03
CA GLY A 6 -17.31 16.07 15.39
C GLY A 6 -16.50 14.77 15.47
N GLY A 7 -17.01 13.76 16.18
CA GLY A 7 -16.38 12.44 16.26
C GLY A 7 -16.29 11.71 14.92
N LEU A 8 -17.32 11.83 14.07
CA LEU A 8 -17.30 11.27 12.72
C LEU A 8 -16.23 11.95 11.85
N LEU A 9 -16.18 13.28 11.83
CA LEU A 9 -15.18 14.05 11.08
C LEU A 9 -13.77 13.77 11.59
N PHE A 10 -13.59 13.66 12.91
CA PHE A 10 -12.33 13.26 13.51
C PHE A 10 -11.88 11.90 13.00
N GLY A 11 -12.76 10.89 13.06
CA GLY A 11 -12.49 9.54 12.56
C GLY A 11 -12.13 9.53 11.07
N ILE A 12 -12.92 10.23 10.24
CA ILE A 12 -12.65 10.32 8.79
C ILE A 12 -11.27 10.94 8.53
N THR A 13 -10.93 12.04 9.20
CA THR A 13 -9.67 12.74 8.94
C THR A 13 -8.44 11.91 9.33
N ILE A 14 -8.44 11.26 10.51
CA ILE A 14 -7.30 10.44 10.96
C ILE A 14 -7.09 9.20 10.07
N TRP A 15 -8.12 8.69 9.39
CA TRP A 15 -8.02 7.53 8.49
C TRP A 15 -7.73 7.95 7.04
N ALA A 16 -8.50 8.91 6.52
CA ALA A 16 -8.45 9.30 5.12
C ALA A 16 -7.16 10.05 4.77
N ILE A 17 -6.73 11.01 5.59
CA ILE A 17 -5.56 11.84 5.27
C ILE A 17 -4.31 10.95 5.11
N PRO A 18 -3.92 10.11 6.09
CA PRO A 18 -2.70 9.33 5.96
C PRO A 18 -2.77 8.32 4.80
N LEU A 19 -3.91 7.66 4.62
CA LEU A 19 -4.11 6.71 3.53
C LEU A 19 -4.00 7.36 2.15
N ILE A 20 -4.66 8.51 1.97
CA ILE A 20 -4.64 9.27 0.72
C ILE A 20 -3.22 9.69 0.36
N PHE A 21 -2.45 10.21 1.33
CA PHE A 21 -1.05 10.58 1.11
C PHE A 21 -0.19 9.37 0.79
N ALA A 22 -0.35 8.27 1.53
CA ALA A 22 0.42 7.05 1.32
C ALA A 22 0.23 6.49 -0.10
N VAL A 23 -1.02 6.37 -0.57
CA VAL A 23 -1.33 5.90 -1.94
C VAL A 23 -0.83 6.89 -3.00
N THR A 24 -1.07 8.18 -2.80
CA THR A 24 -0.73 9.19 -3.81
C THR A 24 0.76 9.29 -4.05
N LEU A 25 1.55 9.26 -2.96
CA LEU A 25 3.01 9.33 -3.06
C LEU A 25 3.61 8.02 -3.56
N HIS A 26 3.01 6.87 -3.23
CA HIS A 26 3.36 5.56 -3.79
C HIS A 26 3.26 5.56 -5.34
N GLU A 27 2.10 5.95 -5.85
CA GLU A 27 1.83 6.00 -7.29
C GLU A 27 2.68 7.06 -7.99
N ALA A 28 2.87 8.22 -7.36
CA ALA A 28 3.78 9.23 -7.86
C ALA A 28 5.22 8.70 -7.96
N ALA A 29 5.70 7.92 -6.98
CA ALA A 29 7.02 7.33 -7.00
C ALA A 29 7.22 6.36 -8.18
N HIS A 30 6.22 5.52 -8.49
CA HIS A 30 6.25 4.70 -9.72
C HIS A 30 6.36 5.56 -10.97
N GLY A 31 5.54 6.62 -11.08
CA GLY A 31 5.55 7.52 -12.23
C GLY A 31 6.89 8.24 -12.43
N TYR A 32 7.48 8.76 -11.35
CA TYR A 32 8.78 9.42 -11.40
C TYR A 32 9.92 8.43 -11.71
N ALA A 33 9.88 7.22 -11.14
CA ALA A 33 10.85 6.17 -11.45
C ALA A 33 10.75 5.74 -12.92
N ALA A 34 9.53 5.56 -13.45
CA ALA A 34 9.31 5.19 -14.85
C ALA A 34 9.87 6.26 -15.79
N LEU A 35 9.61 7.54 -15.49
CA LEU A 35 10.14 8.68 -16.24
C LEU A 35 11.68 8.70 -16.22
N ALA A 36 12.29 8.52 -15.04
CA ALA A 36 13.74 8.45 -14.90
C ALA A 36 14.35 7.28 -15.69
N CYS A 37 13.64 6.15 -15.78
CA CYS A 37 14.03 4.99 -16.57
C CYS A 37 13.68 5.07 -18.06
N GLY A 38 13.06 6.16 -18.53
CA GLY A 38 12.81 6.44 -19.95
C GLY A 38 11.36 6.28 -20.42
N ASP A 39 10.43 5.89 -19.56
CA ASP A 39 9.00 5.82 -19.89
C ASP A 39 8.27 7.12 -19.49
N ASP A 40 7.95 7.94 -20.48
CA ASP A 40 7.21 9.19 -20.30
C ASP A 40 5.68 9.05 -20.38
N THR A 41 5.15 7.82 -20.44
CA THR A 41 3.71 7.55 -20.63
C THR A 41 2.85 8.23 -19.58
N ALA A 42 3.17 8.07 -18.29
CA ALA A 42 2.46 8.71 -17.19
C ALA A 42 2.52 10.25 -17.25
N GLN A 43 3.67 10.80 -17.66
CA GLN A 43 3.87 12.24 -17.77
C GLN A 43 2.99 12.83 -18.88
N ARG A 44 3.01 12.23 -20.07
CA ARG A 44 2.19 12.67 -21.22
C ARG A 44 0.69 12.60 -20.94
N GLN A 45 0.26 11.66 -20.10
CA GLN A 45 -1.15 11.53 -19.69
C GLN A 45 -1.52 12.41 -18.49
N GLY A 46 -0.59 13.22 -17.96
CA GLY A 46 -0.81 14.04 -16.76
C GLY A 46 -1.09 13.20 -15.50
N ARG A 47 -0.66 11.93 -15.47
CA ARG A 47 -0.90 10.97 -14.38
C ARG A 47 0.17 11.02 -13.28
N ILE A 48 1.33 11.63 -13.54
CA ILE A 48 2.30 11.98 -12.48
C ILE A 48 1.73 13.17 -11.72
N SER A 49 1.01 12.90 -10.63
CA SER A 49 0.34 13.94 -9.87
C SER A 49 0.29 13.61 -8.39
N LEU A 50 0.51 14.65 -7.58
CA LEU A 50 0.26 14.63 -6.14
C LEU A 50 -1.20 14.91 -5.79
N ASN A 51 -2.08 15.06 -6.80
CA ASN A 51 -3.50 15.20 -6.57
C ASN A 51 -4.13 13.81 -6.32
N PRO A 52 -4.60 13.54 -5.10
CA PRO A 52 -5.13 12.23 -4.74
C PRO A 52 -6.37 11.82 -5.53
N LEU A 53 -7.16 12.80 -5.99
CA LEU A 53 -8.37 12.54 -6.78
C LEU A 53 -8.06 11.83 -8.11
N ARG A 54 -6.82 11.91 -8.62
CA ARG A 54 -6.41 11.24 -9.85
C ARG A 54 -6.16 9.73 -9.68
N HIS A 55 -6.02 9.27 -8.44
CA HIS A 55 -5.69 7.88 -8.10
C HIS A 55 -6.86 7.13 -7.46
N ILE A 56 -8.02 7.76 -7.30
CA ILE A 56 -9.22 7.10 -6.77
C ILE A 56 -9.80 6.16 -7.84
N ASP A 57 -9.99 4.90 -7.46
CA ASP A 57 -10.83 3.94 -8.18
C ASP A 57 -12.15 3.80 -7.39
N PRO A 58 -13.31 4.25 -7.90
CA PRO A 58 -14.57 4.18 -7.15
C PRO A 58 -14.92 2.76 -6.70
N PHE A 59 -14.57 1.74 -7.48
CA PHE A 59 -14.82 0.36 -7.11
C PHE A 59 -13.81 -0.12 -6.07
N GLY A 60 -12.52 0.00 -6.37
CA GLY A 60 -11.45 -0.50 -5.52
C GLY A 60 -11.26 0.27 -4.21
N THR A 61 -11.54 1.57 -4.19
CA THR A 61 -11.29 2.47 -3.05
C THR A 61 -12.54 2.69 -2.18
N ILE A 62 -13.76 2.50 -2.71
CA ILE A 62 -15.01 2.79 -1.97
C ILE A 62 -15.91 1.55 -1.90
N ILE A 63 -16.32 1.00 -3.05
CA ILE A 63 -17.34 -0.06 -3.10
C ILE A 63 -16.81 -1.35 -2.46
N LEU A 64 -15.60 -1.77 -2.82
CA LEU A 64 -15.02 -3.01 -2.34
C LEU A 64 -14.77 -2.96 -0.82
N PRO A 65 -14.03 -2.00 -0.25
CA PRO A 65 -13.90 -1.87 1.20
C PRO A 65 -15.25 -1.84 1.93
N GLY A 66 -16.25 -1.12 1.40
CA GLY A 66 -17.59 -1.04 2.00
C GLY A 66 -18.32 -2.39 2.03
N LEU A 67 -18.26 -3.14 0.93
CA LEU A 67 -18.82 -4.50 0.87
C LEU A 67 -18.11 -5.44 1.85
N LEU A 68 -16.79 -5.33 1.95
CA LEU A 68 -15.97 -6.18 2.82
C LEU A 68 -16.26 -5.94 4.30
N LEU A 69 -16.45 -4.69 4.70
CA LEU A 69 -16.88 -4.35 6.04
C LEU A 69 -18.29 -4.91 6.36
N ALA A 70 -19.21 -4.87 5.40
CA ALA A 70 -20.58 -5.36 5.59
C ALA A 70 -20.66 -6.87 5.85
N ILE A 71 -19.70 -7.65 5.34
CA ILE A 71 -19.62 -9.11 5.53
C ILE A 71 -18.66 -9.54 6.64
N GLY A 72 -18.11 -8.58 7.41
CA GLY A 72 -17.16 -8.85 8.49
C GLY A 72 -15.78 -9.35 8.00
N GLY A 73 -15.43 -9.01 6.76
CA GLY A 73 -14.14 -9.33 6.15
C GLY A 73 -13.06 -8.28 6.46
N VAL A 74 -11.85 -8.55 5.98
CA VAL A 74 -10.73 -7.60 6.06
C VAL A 74 -11.00 -6.43 5.11
N MET A 75 -10.79 -5.19 5.57
CA MET A 75 -10.92 -4.01 4.71
C MET A 75 -9.78 -4.00 3.68
N PHE A 76 -10.12 -4.35 2.44
CA PHE A 76 -9.18 -4.42 1.31
C PHE A 76 -9.69 -3.57 0.15
N GLY A 77 -8.78 -2.86 -0.51
CA GLY A 77 -9.08 -2.00 -1.65
C GLY A 77 -7.83 -1.68 -2.45
N TRP A 78 -8.00 -1.22 -3.68
CA TRP A 78 -6.91 -0.76 -4.53
C TRP A 78 -7.19 0.63 -5.08
N ALA A 79 -6.11 1.32 -5.41
CA ALA A 79 -6.13 2.60 -6.11
C ALA A 79 -6.01 2.40 -7.62
N LYS A 80 -6.35 3.42 -8.39
CA LYS A 80 -6.14 3.42 -9.83
C LYS A 80 -4.63 3.64 -10.11
N PRO A 81 -3.91 2.65 -10.66
CA PRO A 81 -2.46 2.74 -10.77
C PRO A 81 -2.02 3.73 -11.86
N VAL A 82 -0.82 4.28 -11.67
CA VAL A 82 -0.14 5.08 -12.69
C VAL A 82 0.29 4.18 -13.86
N PRO A 83 -0.02 4.57 -15.11
CA PRO A 83 0.31 3.73 -16.26
C PRO A 83 1.81 3.73 -16.52
N VAL A 84 2.41 2.54 -16.46
CA VAL A 84 3.82 2.29 -16.80
C VAL A 84 3.88 1.41 -18.04
N ASN A 85 4.60 1.86 -19.06
CA ASN A 85 4.89 1.08 -20.25
C ASN A 85 6.31 0.50 -20.17
N PHE A 86 6.40 -0.74 -19.70
CA PHE A 86 7.67 -1.45 -19.55
C PHE A 86 8.46 -1.64 -20.86
N ASN A 87 7.81 -1.53 -22.02
CA ASN A 87 8.49 -1.60 -23.33
C ASN A 87 9.25 -0.32 -23.69
N ARG A 88 8.99 0.80 -23.00
CA ARG A 88 9.68 2.08 -23.22
C ARG A 88 10.88 2.31 -22.29
N LEU A 89 11.11 1.39 -21.35
CA LEU A 89 12.23 1.48 -20.42
C LEU A 89 13.56 1.21 -21.13
N ARG A 90 14.62 1.92 -20.72
CA ARG A 90 15.96 1.79 -21.32
C ARG A 90 16.54 0.38 -21.12
N HIS A 91 16.36 -0.19 -19.94
CA HIS A 91 16.80 -1.54 -19.58
C HIS A 91 15.63 -2.33 -18.98
N PRO A 92 14.75 -2.95 -19.81
CA PRO A 92 13.42 -3.38 -19.38
C PRO A 92 13.37 -4.24 -18.12
N ARG A 93 14.31 -5.17 -17.91
CA ARG A 93 14.30 -6.03 -16.72
C ARG A 93 14.74 -5.30 -15.45
N ARG A 94 15.86 -4.59 -15.50
CA ARG A 94 16.40 -3.85 -14.36
C ARG A 94 15.48 -2.70 -13.99
N ASP A 95 15.05 -1.96 -15.00
CA ASP A 95 14.23 -0.77 -14.80
C ASP A 95 12.82 -1.16 -14.33
N MET A 96 12.29 -2.33 -14.72
CA MET A 96 11.07 -2.88 -14.12
C MET A 96 11.21 -3.10 -12.61
N VAL A 97 12.36 -3.61 -12.14
CA VAL A 97 12.63 -3.77 -10.70
C VAL A 97 12.68 -2.41 -10.01
N ILE A 98 13.39 -1.43 -10.60
CA ILE A 98 13.51 -0.09 -10.04
C ILE A 98 12.13 0.58 -9.93
N VAL A 99 11.34 0.53 -11.00
CA VAL A 99 10.01 1.12 -11.02
C VAL A 99 9.08 0.43 -10.02
N ALA A 100 9.05 -0.91 -9.99
CA ALA A 100 8.20 -1.65 -9.06
C ALA A 100 8.61 -1.43 -7.60
N ALA A 101 9.91 -1.35 -7.29
CA ALA A 101 10.37 -1.09 -5.92
C ALA A 101 10.13 0.37 -5.47
N ALA A 102 9.96 1.32 -6.39
CA ALA A 102 9.86 2.74 -6.07
C ALA A 102 8.65 3.08 -5.16
N GLY A 103 7.48 2.48 -5.41
CA GLY A 103 6.30 2.66 -4.57
C GLY A 103 6.54 2.20 -3.13
N PRO A 104 6.86 0.91 -2.90
CA PRO A 104 7.14 0.41 -1.55
C PRO A 104 8.30 1.13 -0.85
N ALA A 105 9.35 1.52 -1.58
CA ALA A 105 10.43 2.32 -1.03
C ALA A 105 9.97 3.72 -0.57
N MET A 106 9.10 4.38 -1.33
CA MET A 106 8.49 5.66 -0.91
C MET A 106 7.69 5.48 0.37
N ASN A 107 6.87 4.43 0.46
CA ASN A 107 6.07 4.16 1.66
C ASN A 107 6.96 3.88 2.88
N LEU A 108 8.01 3.06 2.74
CA LEU A 108 8.97 2.86 3.84
C LEU A 108 9.60 4.19 4.28
N GLY A 109 9.99 5.05 3.34
CA GLY A 109 10.49 6.40 3.62
C GLY A 109 9.48 7.26 4.38
N LEU A 110 8.20 7.23 3.98
CA LEU A 110 7.13 7.97 4.65
C LEU A 110 6.84 7.43 6.05
N ALA A 111 6.91 6.11 6.27
CA ALA A 111 6.78 5.52 7.60
C ALA A 111 7.91 6.02 8.53
N VAL A 112 9.15 6.03 8.04
CA VAL A 112 10.29 6.58 8.79
C VAL A 112 10.08 8.06 9.12
N LEU A 113 9.66 8.87 8.14
CA LEU A 113 9.37 10.29 8.37
C LEU A 113 8.25 10.50 9.40
N ALA A 114 7.22 9.66 9.37
CA ALA A 114 6.12 9.72 10.34
C ALA A 114 6.59 9.39 11.76
N VAL A 115 7.43 8.36 11.94
CA VAL A 115 8.04 8.04 13.26
C VAL A 115 8.87 9.22 13.77
N LEU A 116 9.72 9.80 12.92
CA LEU A 116 10.52 10.97 13.31
C LEU A 116 9.65 12.17 13.70
N ALA A 117 8.53 12.37 13.01
CA ALA A 117 7.57 13.43 13.33
C ALA A 117 6.87 13.23 14.68
N VAL A 118 6.80 12.01 15.22
CA VAL A 118 6.24 11.75 16.58
C VAL A 118 7.01 12.51 17.65
N ARG A 119 8.31 12.77 17.46
CA ARG A 119 9.12 13.58 18.40
C ARG A 119 8.64 15.03 18.56
N LEU A 120 7.82 15.52 17.62
CA LEU A 120 7.24 16.86 17.68
C LEU A 120 5.96 16.91 18.51
N VAL A 121 5.35 15.77 18.86
CA VAL A 121 4.09 15.68 19.63
C VAL A 121 4.09 16.56 20.90
N PRO A 122 5.16 16.63 21.71
CA PRO A 122 5.17 17.45 22.92
C PRO A 122 5.03 18.96 22.67
N VAL A 123 5.44 19.46 21.49
CA VAL A 123 5.33 20.89 21.14
C VAL A 123 4.03 21.23 20.41
N ILE A 124 3.19 20.23 20.09
CA ILE A 124 1.89 20.43 19.45
C ILE A 124 0.86 20.92 20.48
N PRO A 125 0.04 21.94 20.15
CA PRO A 125 -1.02 22.43 21.03
C PRO A 125 -1.97 21.32 21.49
N GLU A 126 -2.36 21.35 22.78
CA GLU A 126 -3.20 20.33 23.40
C GLU A 126 -4.45 20.00 22.58
N ALA A 127 -5.11 21.04 22.05
CA ALA A 127 -6.37 20.94 21.30
C ALA A 127 -6.28 20.03 20.07
N VAL A 128 -5.09 19.88 19.46
CA VAL A 128 -4.90 19.08 18.23
C VAL A 128 -3.90 17.94 18.41
N ARG A 129 -3.29 17.79 19.59
CA ARG A 129 -2.23 16.81 19.84
C ARG A 129 -2.69 15.38 19.59
N GLY A 130 -3.87 15.01 20.09
CA GLY A 130 -4.44 13.68 19.88
C GLY A 130 -4.71 13.38 18.40
N TRP A 131 -5.27 14.34 17.67
CA TRP A 131 -5.49 14.22 16.22
C TRP A 131 -4.16 14.06 15.46
N TYR A 132 -3.15 14.86 15.81
CA TYR A 132 -1.83 14.81 15.18
C TYR A 132 -1.15 13.45 15.41
N PHE A 133 -1.12 12.98 16.66
CA PHE A 133 -0.54 11.68 17.01
C PHE A 133 -1.23 10.54 16.26
N LEU A 134 -2.57 10.49 16.25
CA LEU A 134 -3.31 9.43 15.56
C LEU A 134 -3.12 9.48 14.04
N ASN A 135 -2.96 10.65 13.44
CA ASN A 135 -2.59 10.74 12.02
C ASN A 135 -1.20 10.18 11.75
N LEU A 136 -0.22 10.44 12.62
CA LEU A 136 1.13 9.89 12.48
C LEU A 136 1.14 8.37 12.68
N ASP A 137 0.44 7.87 13.70
CA ASP A 137 0.31 6.44 13.97
C ASP A 137 -0.33 5.71 12.78
N ASN A 138 -1.44 6.23 12.27
CA ASN A 138 -2.08 5.71 11.05
C ASN A 138 -1.18 5.86 9.82
N ALA A 139 -0.39 6.94 9.70
CA ALA A 139 0.56 7.11 8.61
C ALA A 139 1.65 6.03 8.64
N ILE A 140 2.20 5.71 9.80
CA ILE A 140 3.17 4.61 9.97
C ILE A 140 2.51 3.31 9.53
N TYR A 141 1.34 2.99 10.08
CA TYR A 141 0.61 1.76 9.79
C TYR A 141 0.30 1.61 8.29
N PHE A 142 -0.35 2.58 7.65
CA PHE A 142 -0.72 2.46 6.24
C PHE A 142 0.47 2.40 5.30
N ASN A 143 1.52 3.17 5.58
CA ASN A 143 2.71 3.13 4.74
C ASN A 143 3.41 1.77 4.86
N LEU A 144 3.59 1.23 6.06
CA LEU A 144 4.16 -0.11 6.24
C LEU A 144 3.25 -1.19 5.62
N LEU A 145 1.94 -1.09 5.83
CA LEU A 145 0.96 -2.00 5.26
C LEU A 145 1.06 -2.04 3.73
N LEU A 146 1.04 -0.88 3.08
CA LEU A 146 1.16 -0.79 1.62
C LEU A 146 2.53 -1.27 1.13
N ALA A 147 3.61 -0.97 1.84
CA ALA A 147 4.95 -1.42 1.46
C ALA A 147 5.09 -2.95 1.52
N VAL A 148 4.71 -3.54 2.66
CA VAL A 148 4.78 -4.99 2.88
C VAL A 148 3.83 -5.73 1.94
N PHE A 149 2.58 -5.27 1.83
CA PHE A 149 1.58 -5.89 0.96
C PHE A 149 2.02 -5.83 -0.51
N ASN A 150 2.48 -4.67 -1.00
CA ASN A 150 2.92 -4.59 -2.40
C ASN A 150 4.21 -5.35 -2.66
N MET A 151 5.03 -5.69 -1.65
CA MET A 151 6.25 -6.50 -1.82
C MET A 151 6.02 -8.01 -1.78
N ILE A 152 4.78 -8.48 -1.65
CA ILE A 152 4.44 -9.89 -1.84
C ILE A 152 4.80 -10.30 -3.28
N PRO A 153 5.56 -11.40 -3.49
CA PRO A 153 6.08 -11.79 -4.81
C PRO A 153 5.02 -12.44 -5.72
N ILE A 154 3.84 -11.84 -5.83
CA ILE A 154 2.70 -12.33 -6.60
C ILE A 154 2.16 -11.18 -7.48
N PRO A 155 2.26 -11.27 -8.82
CA PRO A 155 1.60 -10.32 -9.71
C PRO A 155 0.09 -10.27 -9.43
N PRO A 156 -0.60 -9.12 -9.53
CA PRO A 156 -0.13 -7.84 -10.08
C PRO A 156 0.66 -6.95 -9.11
N LEU A 157 0.96 -7.40 -7.89
CA LEU A 157 1.68 -6.59 -6.89
C LEU A 157 3.12 -6.29 -7.35
N ASP A 158 3.68 -5.23 -6.81
CA ASP A 158 5.02 -4.75 -7.19
C ASP A 158 6.11 -5.78 -6.93
N GLY A 159 6.04 -6.51 -5.82
CA GLY A 159 6.97 -7.59 -5.47
C GLY A 159 6.94 -8.71 -6.51
N GLY A 160 5.78 -8.96 -7.11
CA GLY A 160 5.64 -9.86 -8.25
C GLY A 160 6.42 -9.36 -9.47
N ARG A 161 6.37 -8.06 -9.77
CA ARG A 161 7.13 -7.44 -10.87
C ARG A 161 8.63 -7.38 -10.58
N VAL A 162 9.02 -7.10 -9.34
CA VAL A 162 10.40 -7.22 -8.86
C VAL A 162 10.90 -8.65 -9.09
N ALA A 163 10.13 -9.66 -8.69
CA ALA A 163 10.48 -11.06 -8.89
C ALA A 163 10.60 -11.42 -10.40
N VAL A 164 9.68 -10.98 -11.25
CA VAL A 164 9.76 -11.17 -12.71
C VAL A 164 11.02 -10.52 -13.31
N GLY A 165 11.40 -9.34 -12.81
CA GLY A 165 12.61 -8.64 -13.23
C GLY A 165 13.90 -9.37 -12.87
N ILE A 166 13.95 -10.00 -11.69
CA ILE A 166 15.15 -10.67 -11.14
C ILE A 166 15.30 -12.12 -11.63
N LEU A 167 14.20 -12.86 -11.74
CA LEU A 167 14.23 -14.30 -12.02
C LEU A 167 14.87 -14.66 -13.39
N PRO A 168 15.39 -15.88 -13.60
CA PRO A 168 15.72 -16.37 -14.93
C PRO A 168 14.49 -16.32 -15.86
N ARG A 169 14.71 -16.08 -17.17
CA ARG A 169 13.62 -15.85 -18.15
C ARG A 169 12.53 -16.92 -18.12
N PHE A 170 12.91 -18.19 -17.94
CA PHE A 170 11.98 -19.31 -17.84
C PHE A 170 11.00 -19.16 -16.66
N LEU A 171 11.51 -18.86 -15.46
CA LEU A 171 10.68 -18.67 -14.27
C LEU A 171 9.89 -17.36 -14.33
N ALA A 172 10.51 -16.28 -14.80
CA ALA A 172 9.87 -14.98 -14.95
C ALA A 172 8.62 -15.06 -15.84
N TRP A 173 8.67 -15.84 -16.92
CA TRP A 173 7.52 -16.02 -17.81
C TRP A 173 6.36 -16.79 -17.16
N HIS A 174 6.65 -17.80 -16.34
CA HIS A 174 5.62 -18.53 -15.58
C HIS A 174 4.96 -17.62 -14.54
N LEU A 175 5.77 -16.83 -13.82
CA LEU A 175 5.27 -15.88 -12.83
C LEU A 175 4.44 -14.77 -13.47
N ALA A 176 4.90 -14.18 -14.58
CA ALA A 176 4.19 -13.12 -15.30
C ALA A 176 2.82 -13.56 -15.82
N ARG A 177 2.63 -14.85 -16.13
CA ARG A 177 1.32 -15.39 -16.54
C ARG A 177 0.27 -15.30 -15.43
N LEU A 178 0.69 -15.30 -14.16
CA LEU A 178 -0.21 -15.15 -13.04
C LEU A 178 -0.84 -13.75 -12.98
N GLU A 179 -0.27 -12.73 -13.63
CA GLU A 179 -0.80 -11.35 -13.57
C GLU A 179 -2.29 -11.25 -13.95
N LYS A 180 -2.75 -12.08 -14.89
CA LYS A 180 -4.17 -12.13 -15.30
C LYS A 180 -5.11 -12.66 -14.21
N ALA A 181 -4.66 -13.66 -13.46
CA ALA A 181 -5.43 -14.29 -12.39
C ALA A 181 -5.04 -13.76 -11.00
N GLY A 182 -4.01 -12.91 -10.92
CA GLY A 182 -3.33 -12.56 -9.69
C GLY A 182 -4.21 -11.85 -8.69
N MET A 183 -5.03 -10.90 -9.15
CA MET A 183 -6.02 -10.24 -8.30
C MET A 183 -7.05 -11.24 -7.75
N LEU A 184 -7.50 -12.20 -8.56
CA LEU A 184 -8.41 -13.25 -8.12
C LEU A 184 -7.74 -14.18 -7.11
N ILE A 185 -6.47 -14.54 -7.33
CA ILE A 185 -5.67 -15.36 -6.40
C ILE A 185 -5.51 -14.64 -5.06
N LEU A 186 -5.21 -13.33 -5.07
CA LEU A 186 -5.09 -12.53 -3.85
C LEU A 186 -6.42 -12.45 -3.10
N ILE A 187 -7.51 -12.12 -3.78
CA ILE A 187 -8.86 -12.11 -3.19
C ILE A 187 -9.18 -13.50 -2.61
N ALA A 188 -9.02 -14.56 -3.42
CA ALA A 188 -9.21 -15.93 -2.97
C ALA A 188 -8.39 -16.26 -1.72
N ALA A 189 -7.12 -15.85 -1.68
CA ALA A 189 -6.26 -16.09 -0.52
C ALA A 189 -6.72 -15.32 0.73
N LEU A 190 -7.15 -14.06 0.57
CA LEU A 190 -7.64 -13.23 1.68
C LEU A 190 -8.98 -13.72 2.25
N PHE A 191 -9.82 -14.40 1.45
CA PHE A 191 -11.16 -14.83 1.89
C PHE A 191 -11.27 -16.33 2.17
N LEU A 192 -10.78 -17.19 1.28
CA LEU A 192 -10.97 -18.63 1.40
C LEU A 192 -10.12 -19.23 2.51
N PHE A 193 -8.86 -18.80 2.67
CA PHE A 193 -8.00 -19.39 3.71
C PHE A 193 -8.52 -19.12 5.13
N PRO A 194 -8.90 -17.89 5.52
CA PRO A 194 -9.50 -17.66 6.84
C PRO A 194 -10.82 -18.41 7.04
N LEU A 195 -11.66 -18.50 6.01
CA LEU A 195 -12.94 -19.22 6.08
C LEU A 195 -12.72 -20.72 6.32
N LEU A 196 -11.81 -21.33 5.57
CA LEU A 196 -11.44 -22.74 5.72
C LEU A 196 -10.78 -22.99 7.07
N GLY A 197 -9.88 -22.11 7.51
CA GLY A 197 -9.24 -22.18 8.83
C GLY A 197 -10.26 -22.26 9.97
N ARG A 198 -11.28 -21.40 9.92
CA ARG A 198 -12.39 -21.42 10.90
C ARG A 198 -13.15 -22.75 10.90
N GLN A 199 -13.33 -23.40 9.75
CA GLN A 199 -14.03 -24.69 9.67
C GLN A 199 -13.22 -25.86 10.25
N ILE A 200 -11.88 -25.82 10.11
CA ILE A 200 -10.99 -26.90 10.58
C ILE A 200 -10.35 -26.60 11.94
N GLY A 201 -10.69 -25.47 12.57
CA GLY A 201 -10.13 -25.05 13.86
C GLY A 201 -8.66 -24.62 13.81
N MET A 202 -8.15 -24.25 12.62
CA MET A 202 -6.77 -23.78 12.43
C MET A 202 -6.74 -22.29 12.09
N ASP A 203 -5.77 -21.55 12.63
CA ASP A 203 -5.55 -20.15 12.23
C ASP A 203 -4.81 -20.10 10.88
N LEU A 204 -5.59 -20.13 9.80
CA LEU A 204 -5.11 -19.97 8.42
C LEU A 204 -5.22 -18.52 7.93
N ASP A 205 -5.10 -17.53 8.83
CA ASP A 205 -5.03 -16.14 8.43
C ASP A 205 -3.68 -15.81 7.78
N VAL A 206 -3.57 -16.16 6.49
CA VAL A 206 -2.39 -15.91 5.66
C VAL A 206 -2.06 -14.42 5.62
N PHE A 207 -3.07 -13.54 5.66
CA PHE A 207 -2.85 -12.10 5.68
C PHE A 207 -2.17 -11.67 6.97
N ARG A 208 -2.62 -12.18 8.11
CA ARG A 208 -1.99 -11.89 9.40
C ARG A 208 -0.52 -12.30 9.40
N TRP A 209 -0.21 -13.50 8.93
CA TRP A 209 1.16 -14.01 8.92
C TRP A 209 2.07 -13.30 7.93
N LEU A 210 1.58 -13.06 6.71
CA LEU A 210 2.38 -12.60 5.59
C LEU A 210 2.45 -11.07 5.50
N VAL A 211 1.48 -10.37 6.10
CA VAL A 211 1.36 -8.91 6.04
C VAL A 211 1.42 -8.29 7.44
N GLN A 212 0.48 -8.62 8.32
CA GLN A 212 0.41 -7.95 9.64
C GLN A 212 1.64 -8.24 10.50
N GLY A 213 2.11 -9.49 10.57
CA GLY A 213 3.30 -9.87 11.33
C GLY A 213 4.55 -9.05 10.95
N PRO A 214 4.90 -8.96 9.66
CA PRO A 214 5.97 -8.08 9.20
C PRO A 214 5.70 -6.59 9.47
N VAL A 215 4.48 -6.10 9.25
CA VAL A 215 4.11 -4.70 9.55
C VAL A 215 4.34 -4.36 11.02
N ASP A 216 3.85 -5.20 11.94
CA ASP A 216 4.00 -5.02 13.39
C ASP A 216 5.46 -5.11 13.82
N THR A 217 6.24 -6.01 13.18
CA THR A 217 7.65 -6.20 13.51
C THR A 217 8.48 -5.01 13.05
N ILE A 218 8.28 -4.55 11.80
CA ILE A 218 8.97 -3.38 11.26
C ILE A 218 8.53 -2.12 12.01
N GLY A 219 7.24 -1.96 12.29
CA GLY A 219 6.69 -0.82 13.02
C GLY A 219 7.29 -0.70 14.42
N ARG A 220 7.30 -1.79 15.18
CA ARG A 220 7.96 -1.82 16.50
C ARG A 220 9.43 -1.49 16.41
N PHE A 221 10.15 -2.11 15.46
CA PHE A 221 11.57 -1.81 15.25
C PHE A 221 11.81 -0.33 14.95
N LEU A 222 11.03 0.28 14.05
CA LEU A 222 11.18 1.70 13.72
C LEU A 222 10.92 2.60 14.93
N VAL A 223 9.88 2.30 15.71
CA VAL A 223 9.55 3.07 16.92
C VAL A 223 10.63 2.88 17.99
N GLU A 224 11.15 1.68 18.19
CA GLU A 224 12.23 1.40 19.14
C GLU A 224 13.54 2.12 18.79
N VAL A 225 13.86 2.23 17.49
CA VAL A 225 15.13 2.82 17.02
C VAL A 225 15.04 4.33 16.82
N LEU A 226 13.92 4.81 16.28
CA LEU A 226 13.74 6.20 15.81
C LEU A 226 12.69 6.97 16.60
N GLY A 227 11.94 6.32 17.48
CA GLY A 227 10.95 6.96 18.33
C GLY A 227 11.56 7.97 19.30
N PRO A 228 10.71 8.80 19.95
CA PRO A 228 11.11 9.62 21.09
C PRO A 228 11.54 8.80 22.31
#